data_AF-A0A812TII9-F1
#
_entry.id   AF-A0A812TII9-F1
#
_cell.length_a   1.000
_cell.length_b   1.000
_cell.length_c   1.000
_cell.angle_alpha   90.00
_cell.angle_beta   90.00
_cell.angle_gamma   90.00
#
_symmetry.space_group_name_H-M   'P 1'
#
loop_
_entity.id
_entity.type
_entity.pdbx_description
1 polymer ?
#
loop_
_entity_poly.entity_id
_entity_poly.type
_entity_poly.pdbx_seq_one_letter_code
_entity_poly.pdbx_strand_id
1 'polypeptide(L)'
;MNSYPRFYNFKVSSRGSIREPPNPITWVYALNRLGSAFQDSSEVIRNWNDVSIKADKLVGGKYLAVKNLLQLAGPVQDEILLRVNSLGSAFTDDNLSSKKLVPGFQFKMTKAPKSSKWNTSYGKLTEESALLALQFVTATFLNAPAKLRQKPTKQDLEEKLEMCAMPSLVFMP
;
A
#
# COMPACT_ATOMS: atom_id res chain seq x y z
N MET A 1 18.71 -9.19 17.61
CA MET A 1 19.73 -8.22 17.15
C MET A 1 19.22 -6.81 17.44
N ASN A 2 20.02 -5.95 18.08
CA ASN A 2 19.60 -4.61 18.52
C ASN A 2 19.29 -3.69 17.32
N SER A 3 18.00 -3.47 17.03
CA SER A 3 17.44 -2.54 16.04
C SER A 3 17.77 -1.07 16.32
N TYR A 4 18.23 -0.78 17.55
CA TYR A 4 18.36 0.55 18.14
C TYR A 4 19.22 1.57 17.36
N PRO A 5 20.43 1.23 16.87
CA PRO A 5 21.28 2.21 16.18
C PRO A 5 20.68 2.69 14.85
N ARG A 6 19.98 1.78 14.17
CA ARG A 6 19.37 2.03 12.85
C ARG A 6 18.20 3.00 12.98
N PHE A 7 17.31 2.76 13.94
CA PHE A 7 16.18 3.66 14.21
C PHE A 7 16.63 5.02 14.73
N TYR A 8 17.71 5.08 15.52
CA TYR A 8 18.29 6.34 15.96
C TYR A 8 18.80 7.18 14.77
N ASN A 9 19.54 6.58 13.84
CA ASN A 9 20.04 7.28 12.65
C ASN A 9 18.90 7.80 11.76
N PHE A 10 17.83 7.02 11.57
CA PHE A 10 16.66 7.47 10.82
C PHE A 10 15.99 8.69 11.49
N LYS A 11 15.83 8.65 12.81
CA LYS A 11 15.26 9.74 13.61
C LYS A 11 16.09 11.04 13.54
N VAL A 12 17.41 10.93 13.50
CA VAL A 12 18.28 12.11 13.37
C VAL A 12 18.20 12.69 11.95
N SER A 13 18.18 11.82 10.92
CA SER A 13 18.07 12.24 9.52
C SER A 13 16.74 12.91 9.18
N SER A 14 15.62 12.45 9.75
CA SER A 14 14.31 13.08 9.54
C SER A 14 14.22 14.49 10.15
N ARG A 15 15.00 14.81 11.20
CA ARG A 15 15.03 16.14 11.84
C ARG A 15 15.85 17.17 11.05
N GLY A 16 16.84 16.74 10.27
CA GLY A 16 17.79 17.64 9.60
C GLY A 16 17.38 18.13 8.22
N SER A 17 16.57 17.37 7.47
CA SER A 17 16.34 17.63 6.04
C SER A 17 14.89 17.56 5.56
N ILE A 18 13.92 17.16 6.41
CA ILE A 18 12.53 16.98 6.00
C ILE A 18 11.65 17.91 6.84
N ARG A 19 11.24 19.04 6.27
CA ARG A 19 10.27 19.95 6.92
C ARG A 19 8.85 19.38 6.94
N GLU A 20 8.60 18.33 6.15
CA GLU A 20 7.30 17.65 6.08
C GLU A 20 7.32 16.31 6.84
N PRO A 21 6.24 15.96 7.56
CA PRO A 21 6.15 14.68 8.23
C PRO A 21 6.27 13.52 7.23
N PRO A 22 7.04 12.45 7.51
CA PRO A 22 7.22 11.35 6.57
C PRO A 22 5.87 10.69 6.24
N ASN A 23 5.64 10.49 4.95
CA ASN A 23 4.48 9.75 4.43
C ASN A 23 4.72 8.22 4.55
N PRO A 24 3.68 7.37 4.44
CA PRO A 24 3.79 5.92 4.56
C PRO A 24 4.82 5.30 3.62
N ILE A 25 5.02 5.89 2.45
CA ILE A 25 5.99 5.40 1.46
C ILE A 25 7.42 5.70 1.89
N THR A 26 7.69 6.90 2.44
CA THR A 26 8.97 7.23 3.08
C THR A 26 9.26 6.27 4.22
N TRP A 27 8.25 5.91 5.00
CA TRP A 27 8.37 4.90 6.05
C TRP A 27 8.71 3.53 5.51
N VAL A 28 8.02 3.05 4.48
CA VAL A 28 8.30 1.73 3.88
C VAL A 28 9.72 1.69 3.33
N TYR A 29 10.16 2.73 2.61
CA TYR A 29 11.52 2.82 2.11
C TYR A 29 12.55 2.78 3.25
N ALA A 30 12.32 3.56 4.31
CA ALA A 30 13.17 3.57 5.49
C ALA A 30 13.19 2.19 6.18
N LEU A 31 12.04 1.61 6.45
CA LEU A 31 11.90 0.34 7.15
C LEU A 31 12.49 -0.82 6.34
N ASN A 32 12.33 -0.85 5.01
CA ASN A 32 12.97 -1.83 4.13
C ASN A 32 14.51 -1.72 4.21
N ARG A 33 15.05 -0.51 4.20
CA ARG A 33 16.50 -0.27 4.35
C ARG A 33 17.03 -0.61 5.75
N LEU A 34 16.24 -0.35 6.78
CA LEU A 34 16.60 -0.63 8.18
C LEU A 34 16.38 -2.11 8.51
N GLY A 35 15.54 -2.79 7.73
CA GLY A 35 14.83 -4.01 8.11
C GLY A 35 14.98 -5.20 7.18
N SER A 36 16.06 -5.28 6.39
CA SER A 36 16.51 -6.54 5.75
C SER A 36 16.70 -7.72 6.73
N ALA A 37 16.44 -7.53 8.02
CA ALA A 37 16.50 -8.52 9.10
C ALA A 37 15.14 -8.84 9.77
N PHE A 38 14.02 -8.21 9.39
CA PHE A 38 12.73 -8.44 10.04
C PHE A 38 11.74 -9.17 9.13
N GLN A 39 11.18 -10.28 9.64
CA GLN A 39 10.18 -11.08 8.91
C GLN A 39 8.73 -10.59 9.11
N ASP A 40 8.43 -9.88 10.22
CA ASP A 40 7.08 -9.39 10.51
C ASP A 40 6.99 -7.86 10.49
N SER A 41 6.27 -7.34 9.49
CA SER A 41 5.86 -5.93 9.37
C SER A 41 5.29 -5.32 10.66
N SER A 42 4.54 -6.08 11.46
CA SER A 42 3.90 -5.59 12.69
C SER A 42 4.92 -5.39 13.80
N GLU A 43 5.90 -6.29 13.90
CA GLU A 43 6.99 -6.22 14.87
C GLU A 43 7.90 -5.01 14.59
N VAL A 44 8.24 -4.76 13.33
CA VAL A 44 9.03 -3.59 12.92
C VAL A 44 8.37 -2.30 13.36
N ILE A 45 7.07 -2.15 13.11
CA ILE A 45 6.32 -0.94 13.47
C ILE A 45 6.20 -0.81 14.99
N ARG A 46 6.01 -1.91 15.72
CA ARG A 46 6.01 -1.90 17.19
C ARG A 46 7.34 -1.40 17.73
N ASN A 47 8.45 -1.99 17.27
CA ASN A 47 9.80 -1.62 17.69
C ASN A 47 10.10 -0.14 17.37
N TRP A 48 9.62 0.38 16.24
CA TRP A 48 9.69 1.80 15.92
C TRP A 48 8.89 2.66 16.91
N ASN A 49 7.64 2.29 17.17
CA ASN A 49 6.74 3.04 18.05
C ASN A 49 7.21 3.07 19.52
N ASP A 50 7.99 2.08 19.95
CA ASP A 50 8.55 2.01 21.30
C ASP A 50 9.68 3.02 21.50
N VAL A 51 10.49 3.30 20.46
CA VAL A 51 11.62 4.25 20.52
C VAL A 51 11.27 5.68 20.06
N SER A 52 10.06 5.86 19.54
CA SER A 52 9.60 7.11 18.91
C SER A 52 8.81 8.00 19.85
N ILE A 53 8.93 9.31 19.63
CA ILE A 53 8.09 10.31 20.31
C ILE A 53 6.66 10.24 19.78
N LYS A 54 5.67 10.70 20.55
CA LYS A 54 4.24 10.60 20.22
C LYS A 54 3.89 11.12 18.82
N ALA A 55 4.55 12.19 18.37
CA ALA A 55 4.33 12.80 17.05
C ALA A 55 4.80 11.91 15.87
N ASP A 56 5.80 11.06 16.09
CA ASP A 56 6.42 10.21 15.07
C ASP A 56 5.93 8.76 15.10
N LYS A 57 4.98 8.45 15.99
CA LYS A 57 4.42 7.10 16.08
C LYS A 57 3.54 6.81 14.86
N LEU A 58 3.70 5.62 14.33
CA LEU A 58 2.86 5.04 13.29
C LEU A 58 1.59 4.50 13.96
N VAL A 59 0.51 5.28 13.88
CA VAL A 59 -0.81 4.95 14.44
C VAL A 59 -1.92 5.15 13.40
N GLY A 60 -3.08 4.51 13.61
CA GLY A 60 -4.28 4.70 12.80
C GLY A 60 -4.11 4.32 11.33
N GLY A 61 -4.55 5.20 10.41
CA GLY A 61 -4.47 4.98 8.97
C GLY A 61 -3.03 4.86 8.46
N LYS A 62 -2.10 5.64 9.03
CA LYS A 62 -0.67 5.58 8.68
C LYS A 62 -0.05 4.22 9.05
N TYR A 63 -0.40 3.68 10.23
CA TYR A 63 -0.01 2.32 10.61
C TYR A 63 -0.48 1.29 9.59
N LEU A 64 -1.76 1.34 9.21
CA LEU A 64 -2.34 0.40 8.26
C LEU A 64 -1.70 0.53 6.87
N ALA A 65 -1.49 1.75 6.40
CA ALA A 65 -0.84 2.00 5.11
C ALA A 65 0.58 1.42 5.08
N VAL A 66 1.41 1.71 6.08
CA VAL A 66 2.77 1.16 6.18
C VAL A 66 2.75 -0.36 6.28
N LYS A 67 1.87 -0.91 7.12
CA LYS A 67 1.73 -2.37 7.28
C LYS A 67 1.33 -3.05 5.97
N ASN A 68 0.30 -2.54 5.29
CA ASN A 68 -0.18 -3.11 4.03
C ASN A 68 0.93 -3.07 2.98
N LEU A 69 1.62 -1.93 2.83
CA LEU A 69 2.72 -1.78 1.88
C LEU A 69 3.89 -2.73 2.15
N LEU A 70 4.22 -3.00 3.42
CA LEU A 70 5.24 -3.97 3.80
C LEU A 70 4.82 -5.43 3.54
N GLN A 71 3.51 -5.69 3.39
CA GLN A 71 2.97 -7.01 3.07
C GLN A 71 2.78 -7.23 1.57
N LEU A 72 2.98 -6.19 0.75
CA LEU A 72 2.92 -6.32 -0.71
C LEU A 72 4.14 -7.07 -1.24
N ALA A 73 3.92 -7.83 -2.30
CA ALA A 73 5.01 -8.44 -3.05
C ALA A 73 5.94 -7.37 -3.65
N GLY A 74 7.22 -7.70 -3.79
CA GLY A 74 8.26 -6.79 -4.27
C GLY A 74 7.86 -6.00 -5.52
N PRO A 75 7.37 -6.63 -6.60
CA PRO A 75 6.98 -5.91 -7.82
C PRO A 75 5.86 -4.88 -7.61
N VAL A 76 4.88 -5.21 -6.76
CA VAL A 76 3.74 -4.33 -6.45
C VAL A 76 4.20 -3.16 -5.58
N GLN A 77 5.07 -3.43 -4.61
CA GLN A 77 5.68 -2.42 -3.75
C GLN A 77 6.56 -1.47 -4.55
N ASP A 78 7.39 -1.99 -5.45
CA ASP A 78 8.31 -1.22 -6.29
C ASP A 78 7.56 -0.26 -7.23
N GLU A 79 6.45 -0.69 -7.82
CA GLU A 79 5.61 0.20 -8.64
C GLU A 79 5.10 1.39 -7.81
N ILE A 80 4.61 1.17 -6.59
CA ILE A 80 4.14 2.26 -5.72
C ILE A 80 5.31 3.20 -5.36
N LEU A 81 6.45 2.64 -4.95
CA LEU A 81 7.64 3.41 -4.56
C LEU A 81 8.16 4.27 -5.72
N LEU A 82 8.20 3.71 -6.94
CA LEU A 82 8.62 4.40 -8.15
C LEU A 82 7.71 5.60 -8.45
N ARG A 83 6.39 5.41 -8.37
CA ARG A 83 5.40 6.45 -8.73
C ARG A 83 5.32 7.57 -7.71
N VAL A 84 5.55 7.29 -6.44
CA VAL A 84 5.56 8.32 -5.40
C VAL A 84 6.75 9.27 -5.56
N ASN A 85 7.88 8.77 -6.09
CA ASN A 85 9.05 9.58 -6.40
C ASN A 85 8.90 10.40 -7.71
N SER A 86 7.83 10.19 -8.47
CA SER A 86 7.56 10.95 -9.71
C SER A 86 6.80 12.25 -9.43
N LEU A 87 6.80 13.19 -10.40
CA LEU A 87 6.12 14.50 -10.31
C LEU A 87 4.59 14.34 -10.22
N GLY A 88 4.11 14.03 -9.01
CA GLY A 88 2.72 13.80 -8.65
C GLY A 88 2.42 12.33 -8.40
N SER A 89 1.91 12.02 -7.21
CA SER A 89 1.47 10.67 -6.82
C SER A 89 -0.05 10.58 -6.70
N ALA A 90 -0.63 9.52 -7.26
CA ALA A 90 -2.02 9.13 -7.07
C ALA A 90 -2.27 8.56 -5.65
N PHE A 91 -1.21 8.17 -4.95
CA PHE A 91 -1.33 7.43 -3.70
C PHE A 91 -1.35 8.35 -2.47
N THR A 92 -2.19 8.01 -1.50
CA THR A 92 -2.37 8.70 -0.23
C THR A 92 -2.41 7.71 0.92
N ASP A 93 -2.18 8.18 2.14
CA ASP A 93 -2.31 7.36 3.35
C ASP A 93 -3.68 6.69 3.44
N ASP A 94 -4.74 7.38 3.00
CA ASP A 94 -6.10 6.88 3.05
C ASP A 94 -6.32 5.70 2.10
N ASN A 95 -5.95 5.85 0.83
CA ASN A 95 -6.16 4.77 -0.14
C ASN A 95 -5.22 3.57 0.09
N LEU A 96 -3.97 3.79 0.50
CA LEU A 96 -3.03 2.71 0.86
C LEU A 96 -3.40 1.99 2.17
N SER A 97 -4.23 2.59 3.03
CA SER A 97 -4.72 1.94 4.26
C SER A 97 -5.72 0.80 4.00
N SER A 98 -6.18 0.61 2.76
CA SER A 98 -7.13 -0.44 2.45
C SER A 98 -6.51 -1.83 2.58
N LYS A 99 -7.14 -2.68 3.41
CA LYS A 99 -6.80 -4.11 3.51
C LYS A 99 -7.07 -4.86 2.21
N LYS A 100 -7.93 -4.31 1.34
CA LYS A 100 -8.25 -4.90 0.04
C LYS A 100 -7.09 -4.80 -0.95
N LEU A 101 -6.09 -3.98 -0.67
CA LEU A 101 -4.87 -3.85 -1.48
C LEU A 101 -3.93 -5.06 -1.31
N VAL A 102 -4.03 -5.79 -0.21
CA VAL A 102 -3.10 -6.88 0.11
C VAL A 102 -3.49 -8.13 -0.69
N PRO A 103 -2.56 -8.73 -1.47
CA PRO A 103 -2.80 -9.98 -2.17
C PRO A 103 -3.32 -11.07 -1.23
N GLY A 104 -4.27 -11.86 -1.71
CA GLY A 104 -5.00 -12.84 -0.91
C GLY A 104 -6.31 -12.32 -0.34
N PHE A 105 -6.61 -11.02 -0.41
CA PHE A 105 -7.93 -10.50 -0.09
C PHE A 105 -8.99 -11.08 -1.03
N GLN A 106 -10.12 -11.52 -0.46
CA GLN A 106 -11.23 -12.08 -1.21
C GLN A 106 -12.37 -11.06 -1.29
N PHE A 107 -12.62 -10.53 -2.49
CA PHE A 107 -13.80 -9.73 -2.76
C PHE A 107 -15.04 -10.64 -2.71
N LYS A 108 -16.11 -10.15 -2.06
CA LYS A 108 -17.37 -10.88 -1.94
C LYS A 108 -18.27 -10.49 -3.10
N MET A 109 -18.65 -11.44 -3.94
CA MET A 109 -19.66 -11.17 -4.95
C MET A 109 -21.02 -11.08 -4.27
N THR A 110 -21.59 -9.88 -4.26
CA THR A 110 -22.91 -9.59 -3.67
C THR A 110 -24.05 -10.38 -4.32
N LYS A 111 -23.87 -10.83 -5.57
CA LYS A 111 -24.89 -11.54 -6.36
C LYS A 111 -24.71 -13.06 -6.41
N ALA A 112 -23.62 -13.62 -5.89
CA ALA A 112 -23.38 -15.06 -5.94
C ALA A 112 -23.74 -15.74 -4.60
N PRO A 113 -24.33 -16.95 -4.61
CA PRO A 113 -24.59 -17.73 -3.39
C PRO A 113 -23.31 -17.95 -2.57
N LYS A 114 -23.41 -17.98 -1.24
CA LYS A 114 -22.25 -18.21 -0.34
C LYS A 114 -21.53 -19.54 -0.60
N SER A 115 -22.26 -20.56 -1.08
CA SER A 115 -21.72 -21.89 -1.44
C SER A 115 -21.13 -21.95 -2.85
N SER A 116 -21.19 -20.85 -3.61
CA SER A 116 -20.73 -20.83 -4.99
C SER A 116 -19.21 -20.89 -5.06
N LYS A 117 -18.70 -21.75 -5.96
CA LYS A 117 -17.27 -21.77 -6.33
C LYS A 117 -16.78 -20.41 -6.82
N TRP A 118 -17.70 -19.58 -7.35
CA TRP A 118 -17.45 -18.19 -7.72
C TRP A 118 -16.99 -17.32 -6.55
N ASN A 119 -17.52 -17.53 -5.33
CA ASN A 119 -17.11 -16.76 -4.16
C ASN A 119 -15.84 -17.31 -3.47
N THR A 120 -15.47 -18.56 -3.75
CA THR A 120 -14.35 -19.25 -3.08
C THR A 120 -13.10 -19.35 -3.94
N SER A 121 -13.22 -19.30 -5.27
CA SER A 121 -12.10 -19.41 -6.22
C SER A 121 -11.89 -18.16 -7.07
N TYR A 122 -12.90 -17.29 -7.23
CA TYR A 122 -12.84 -16.11 -8.08
C TYR A 122 -13.04 -14.83 -7.24
N GLY A 123 -12.39 -13.73 -7.61
CA GLY A 123 -12.39 -12.50 -6.80
C GLY A 123 -11.32 -12.47 -5.69
N LYS A 124 -10.41 -13.44 -5.65
CA LYS A 124 -9.20 -13.36 -4.83
C LYS A 124 -8.20 -12.43 -5.53
N LEU A 125 -7.76 -11.39 -4.83
CA LEU A 125 -6.72 -10.50 -5.34
C LEU A 125 -5.40 -11.26 -5.42
N THR A 126 -4.83 -11.32 -6.62
CA THR A 126 -3.47 -11.84 -6.88
C THR A 126 -2.48 -10.69 -6.97
N GLU A 127 -1.18 -11.01 -7.00
CA GLU A 127 -0.14 -9.99 -7.15
C GLU A 127 -0.25 -9.28 -8.51
N GLU A 128 -0.56 -10.02 -9.58
CA GLU A 128 -0.69 -9.50 -10.93
C GLU A 128 -1.91 -8.59 -11.07
N SER A 129 -3.05 -8.97 -10.49
CA SER A 129 -4.26 -8.15 -10.50
C SER A 129 -4.11 -6.88 -9.66
N ALA A 130 -3.41 -6.96 -8.52
CA ALA A 130 -3.05 -5.79 -7.74
C ALA A 130 -2.14 -4.84 -8.54
N LEU A 131 -1.10 -5.38 -9.20
CA LEU A 131 -0.19 -4.59 -10.04
C LEU A 131 -0.93 -3.90 -11.19
N LEU A 132 -1.80 -4.63 -11.89
CA LEU A 132 -2.60 -4.10 -12.99
C LEU A 132 -3.49 -2.94 -12.53
N ALA A 133 -4.17 -3.09 -11.38
CA ALA A 133 -5.02 -2.05 -10.80
C ALA A 133 -4.21 -0.78 -10.47
N LEU A 134 -3.02 -0.94 -9.87
CA LEU A 134 -2.14 0.18 -9.52
C LEU A 134 -1.59 0.89 -10.75
N GLN A 135 -1.21 0.16 -11.78
CA GLN A 135 -0.79 0.72 -13.07
C GLN A 135 -1.93 1.50 -13.72
N PHE A 136 -3.15 0.96 -13.71
CA PHE A 136 -4.33 1.64 -14.23
C PHE A 136 -4.63 2.95 -13.49
N VAL A 137 -4.63 2.91 -12.15
CA VAL A 137 -4.85 4.08 -11.30
C VAL A 137 -3.79 5.15 -11.57
N THR A 138 -2.53 4.74 -11.66
CA THR A 138 -1.42 5.63 -11.96
C THR A 138 -1.56 6.26 -13.34
N ALA A 139 -1.84 5.46 -14.37
CA ALA A 139 -2.03 5.94 -15.73
C ALA A 139 -3.20 6.93 -15.81
N THR A 140 -4.32 6.64 -15.15
CA THR A 140 -5.50 7.52 -15.08
C THR A 140 -5.13 8.87 -14.47
N PHE A 141 -4.39 8.86 -13.37
CA PHE A 141 -3.93 10.08 -12.70
C PHE A 141 -2.94 10.89 -13.57
N LEU A 142 -1.99 10.22 -14.23
CA LEU A 142 -0.96 10.89 -15.02
C LEU A 142 -1.48 11.44 -16.34
N ASN A 143 -2.45 10.75 -16.96
CA ASN A 143 -3.11 11.17 -18.20
C ASN A 143 -4.02 12.39 -17.99
N ALA A 144 -4.48 12.63 -16.75
CA ALA A 144 -5.20 13.85 -16.43
C ALA A 144 -4.25 15.08 -16.45
N PRO A 145 -4.68 16.21 -17.03
CA PRO A 145 -3.91 17.46 -16.97
C PRO A 145 -3.59 17.84 -15.52
N ALA A 146 -2.40 18.37 -15.25
CA ALA A 146 -1.92 18.62 -13.88
C ALA A 146 -2.91 19.41 -12.99
N LYS A 147 -3.66 20.36 -13.57
CA LYS A 147 -4.67 21.18 -12.87
C LYS A 147 -5.95 20.41 -12.50
N LEU A 148 -6.21 19.29 -13.17
CA LEU A 148 -7.40 18.44 -13.01
C LEU A 148 -7.07 17.10 -12.35
N ARG A 149 -5.80 16.87 -11.97
CA ARG A 149 -5.39 15.63 -11.30
C ARG A 149 -6.08 15.53 -9.95
N GLN A 150 -6.93 14.52 -9.81
CA GLN A 150 -7.57 14.17 -8.56
C GLN A 150 -6.98 12.85 -8.05
N LYS A 151 -6.58 12.84 -6.78
CA LYS A 151 -6.10 11.60 -6.16
C LYS A 151 -7.31 10.68 -5.95
N PRO A 152 -7.25 9.41 -6.35
CA PRO A 152 -8.31 8.44 -6.10
C PRO A 152 -8.58 8.34 -4.61
N THR A 153 -9.86 8.30 -4.27
CA THR A 153 -10.31 7.97 -2.92
C THR A 153 -9.98 6.51 -2.61
N LYS A 154 -10.06 6.14 -1.34
CA LYS A 154 -9.95 4.74 -0.93
C LYS A 154 -10.98 3.86 -1.64
N GLN A 155 -12.21 4.34 -1.82
CA GLN A 155 -13.26 3.58 -2.50
C GLN A 155 -12.91 3.37 -3.98
N ASP A 156 -12.44 4.40 -4.69
CA ASP A 156 -12.06 4.27 -6.10
C ASP A 156 -10.99 3.21 -6.30
N LEU A 157 -9.97 3.18 -5.42
CA LEU A 157 -8.91 2.17 -5.47
C LEU A 157 -9.48 0.76 -5.23
N GLU A 158 -10.35 0.60 -4.23
CA GLU A 158 -10.97 -0.68 -3.91
C GLU A 158 -11.83 -1.22 -5.07
N GLU A 159 -12.55 -0.34 -5.77
CA GLU A 159 -13.32 -0.70 -6.95
C GLU A 159 -12.42 -1.19 -8.10
N LYS A 160 -11.28 -0.53 -8.34
CA LYS A 160 -10.34 -0.98 -9.38
C LYS A 160 -9.65 -2.30 -9.02
N LEU A 161 -9.32 -2.50 -7.75
CA LEU A 161 -8.80 -3.77 -7.26
C LEU A 161 -9.82 -4.89 -7.45
N GLU A 162 -11.10 -4.63 -7.13
CA GLU A 162 -12.18 -5.59 -7.37
C GLU A 162 -12.30 -5.93 -8.84
N MET A 163 -12.35 -4.92 -9.72
CA MET A 163 -12.42 -5.13 -11.18
C MET A 163 -11.28 -5.98 -11.72
N CYS A 164 -10.05 -5.79 -11.23
CA CYS A 164 -8.87 -6.53 -11.69
C CYS A 164 -8.76 -7.93 -11.05
N ALA A 165 -9.32 -8.13 -9.85
CA ALA A 165 -9.38 -9.43 -9.17
C ALA A 165 -10.47 -10.34 -9.73
N MET A 166 -11.43 -9.78 -10.46
CA MET A 166 -12.47 -10.52 -11.14
C MET A 166 -11.92 -11.16 -12.41
N PRO A 167 -12.17 -12.46 -12.66
CA PRO A 167 -11.92 -13.03 -13.98
C PRO A 167 -12.72 -12.20 -14.99
N SER A 168 -12.08 -11.75 -16.06
CA SER A 168 -12.77 -11.05 -17.15
C SER A 168 -13.96 -11.89 -17.58
N LEU A 169 -15.19 -11.41 -17.32
CA LEU A 169 -16.46 -11.99 -17.79
C LEU A 169 -16.56 -12.03 -19.34
N VAL A 170 -15.46 -11.75 -20.05
CA VAL A 170 -15.36 -11.60 -21.51
C VAL A 170 -15.12 -12.95 -22.22
N PHE A 171 -14.89 -14.04 -21.48
CA PHE A 171 -14.87 -15.39 -22.06
C PHE A 171 -15.88 -16.29 -21.36
N MET A 172 -17.14 -16.15 -21.74
CA MET A 172 -18.10 -17.24 -21.64
C MET A 172 -18.83 -17.40 -22.98
N PRO A 173 -18.56 -18.47 -23.74
CA PRO A 173 -19.47 -18.94 -24.78
C PRO A 173 -20.81 -19.41 -24.20
#